data_AF-A0A529LPQ9-F1
#
_entry.id   AF-A0A529LPQ9-F1
#
_cell.length_a   1.000
_cell.length_b   1.000
_cell.length_c   1.000
_cell.angle_alpha   90.00
_cell.angle_beta   90.00
_cell.angle_gamma   90.00
#
_symmetry.space_group_name_H-M   'P 1'
#
loop_
_entity.id
_entity.type
_entity.pdbx_description
1 polymer ?
#
loop_
_entity_poly.entity_id
_entity_poly.type
_entity_poly.pdbx_seq_one_letter_code
_entity_poly.pdbx_strand_id
1 'polypeptide(L)'
;VENGKNISDNLMIAFGGAAPLHAARLCEKLGIDQCIVPRGAGVGSAIGFLKAPFGYEALASRLTRLSRFKPAEVNALLADLKASAEGFVRSGASGRIVCEITAFMRYAGQGWEIPVPLVDEPFGEDAVAKLKDLFETSYQRFFGRAIEGLDGLEIEIVTWSVKA
;
A
#
# COMPACT_ATOMS: atom_id res chain seq x y z
N VAL A 1 12.67 5.91 13.59
CA VAL A 1 13.96 5.25 13.30
C VAL A 1 13.88 4.38 12.04
N GLU A 2 13.10 3.29 12.01
CA GLU A 2 13.02 2.41 10.83
C GLU A 2 12.55 3.12 9.54
N ASN A 3 11.65 4.11 9.66
CA ASN A 3 11.18 4.93 8.54
C ASN A 3 12.01 6.21 8.32
N GLY A 4 13.20 6.34 8.91
CA GLY A 4 14.04 7.54 8.82
C GLY A 4 13.47 8.81 9.49
N LYS A 5 12.32 8.70 10.18
CA LYS A 5 11.67 9.82 10.88
C LYS A 5 12.16 9.99 12.32
N ASN A 6 12.23 11.24 12.75
CA ASN A 6 12.41 11.61 14.16
C ASN A 6 11.11 11.37 14.93
N ILE A 7 11.20 10.74 16.11
CA ILE A 7 10.05 10.32 16.90
C ILE A 7 9.40 11.52 17.60
N SER A 8 10.20 12.48 18.08
CA SER A 8 9.73 13.69 18.79
C SER A 8 8.77 14.54 17.96
N ASP A 9 8.90 14.48 16.64
CA ASP A 9 8.10 15.28 15.70
C ASP A 9 6.69 14.72 15.49
N ASN A 10 6.33 13.62 16.17
CA ASN A 10 5.04 12.97 16.04
C ASN A 10 4.23 13.08 17.33
N LEU A 11 2.91 12.98 17.19
CA LEU A 11 1.97 12.87 18.30
C LEU A 11 1.80 11.41 18.73
N MET A 12 1.80 11.15 20.04
CA MET A 12 1.49 9.82 20.59
C MET A 12 -0.02 9.60 20.65
N ILE A 13 -0.52 8.47 20.13
CA ILE A 13 -1.90 8.03 20.35
C ILE A 13 -1.86 6.79 21.27
N ALA A 14 -2.30 6.95 22.51
CA ALA A 14 -2.26 5.90 23.51
C ALA A 14 -3.59 5.14 23.61
N PHE A 15 -3.67 4.00 22.94
CA PHE A 15 -4.79 3.05 23.02
C PHE A 15 -4.30 1.64 23.39
N GLY A 16 -5.22 0.78 23.85
CA GLY A 16 -4.95 -0.47 24.55
C GLY A 16 -5.21 -0.33 26.05
N GLY A 17 -5.49 -1.45 26.73
CA GLY A 17 -5.94 -1.46 28.13
C GLY A 17 -5.02 -0.71 29.10
N ALA A 18 -3.70 -0.88 28.97
CA ALA A 18 -2.72 -0.27 29.87
C ALA A 18 -1.97 0.93 29.26
N ALA A 19 -2.13 1.20 27.96
CA ALA A 19 -1.32 2.23 27.29
C ALA A 19 -1.48 3.64 27.92
N PRO A 20 -2.69 4.10 28.29
CA PRO A 20 -2.85 5.42 28.93
C PRO A 20 -2.11 5.56 30.27
N LEU A 21 -1.91 4.46 31.01
CA LEU A 21 -1.18 4.47 32.29
C LEU A 21 0.31 4.77 32.12
N HIS A 22 0.88 4.41 30.96
CA HIS A 22 2.31 4.54 30.69
C HIS A 22 2.66 5.67 29.72
N ALA A 23 1.65 6.23 29.03
CA ALA A 23 1.84 7.17 27.92
C ALA A 23 2.66 8.42 28.30
N ALA A 24 2.37 9.05 29.43
CA ALA A 24 3.07 10.28 29.85
C ALA A 24 4.58 10.06 30.03
N ARG A 25 4.97 8.99 30.74
CA ARG A 25 6.39 8.65 30.95
C ARG A 25 7.08 8.24 29.65
N LEU A 26 6.34 7.61 28.74
CA LEU A 26 6.87 7.26 27.43
C LEU A 26 7.10 8.51 26.57
N CYS A 27 6.17 9.46 26.57
CA CYS A 27 6.34 10.76 25.92
C CYS A 27 7.56 11.52 26.44
N GLU A 28 7.72 11.65 27.77
CA GLU A 28 8.89 12.27 28.40
C GLU A 28 10.20 11.61 27.92
N LYS A 29 10.25 10.28 27.92
CA LYS A 29 11.46 9.53 27.53
C LYS A 29 11.79 9.66 26.04
N LEU A 30 10.78 9.83 25.19
CA LEU A 30 10.92 9.91 23.74
C LEU A 30 10.98 11.35 23.21
N GLY A 31 10.85 12.36 24.09
CA GLY A 31 10.80 13.77 23.70
C GLY A 31 9.56 14.11 22.85
N ILE A 32 8.43 13.46 23.10
CA ILE A 32 7.16 13.72 22.40
C ILE A 32 6.35 14.73 23.20
N ASP A 33 6.03 15.87 22.58
CA ASP A 33 5.34 16.98 23.25
C ASP A 33 3.82 16.80 23.35
N GLN A 34 3.23 15.91 22.56
CA GLN A 34 1.78 15.76 22.46
C GLN A 34 1.34 14.29 22.55
N CYS A 35 0.31 14.05 23.36
CA CYS A 35 -0.31 12.73 23.54
C CYS A 35 -1.83 12.84 23.51
N ILE A 36 -2.48 11.94 22.76
CA ILE A 36 -3.93 11.77 22.72
C ILE A 36 -4.28 10.43 23.33
N VAL A 37 -5.14 10.46 24.34
CA VAL A 37 -5.85 9.29 24.87
C VAL A 37 -7.29 9.34 24.34
N PRO A 38 -7.63 8.57 23.30
CA PRO A 38 -8.96 8.62 22.71
C PRO A 38 -10.03 8.05 23.65
N ARG A 39 -11.28 8.49 23.50
CA ARG A 39 -12.41 7.83 24.16
C ARG A 39 -12.45 6.36 23.75
N GLY A 40 -12.55 5.47 24.75
CA GLY A 40 -12.50 4.03 24.50
C GLY A 40 -11.09 3.49 24.24
N ALA A 41 -10.03 4.19 24.65
CA ALA A 41 -8.65 3.74 24.54
C ALA A 41 -8.46 2.26 24.95
N GLY A 42 -9.08 1.81 26.04
CA GLY A 42 -8.98 0.42 26.51
C GLY A 42 -9.49 -0.64 25.52
N VAL A 43 -10.33 -0.26 24.55
CA VAL A 43 -10.93 -1.15 23.53
C VAL A 43 -10.69 -0.64 22.10
N GLY A 44 -9.60 0.10 21.89
CA GLY A 44 -9.29 0.75 20.60
C GLY A 44 -9.35 -0.19 19.39
N SER A 45 -8.86 -1.43 19.53
CA SER A 45 -8.89 -2.42 18.45
C SER A 45 -10.31 -2.85 18.06
N ALA A 46 -11.22 -2.98 19.04
CA ALA A 46 -12.62 -3.33 18.77
C ALA A 46 -13.36 -2.16 18.09
N ILE A 47 -13.08 -0.92 18.51
CA ILE A 47 -13.60 0.27 17.83
C ILE A 47 -13.11 0.32 16.38
N GLY A 48 -11.82 0.07 16.15
CA GLY A 48 -11.23 0.01 14.81
C GLY A 48 -11.90 -1.05 13.94
N PHE A 49 -12.11 -2.26 14.48
CA PHE A 49 -12.79 -3.34 13.77
C PHE A 49 -14.23 -2.98 13.37
N LEU A 50 -15.00 -2.38 14.29
CA LEU A 50 -16.39 -1.98 14.01
C LEU A 50 -16.50 -0.77 13.07
N LYS A 51 -15.46 0.07 13.01
CA LYS A 51 -15.39 1.27 12.16
C LYS A 51 -14.80 0.99 10.78
N ALA A 52 -14.03 -0.09 10.65
CA ALA A 52 -13.36 -0.43 9.40
C ALA A 52 -14.41 -0.64 8.29
N PRO A 53 -14.23 -0.05 7.10
CA PRO A 53 -15.11 -0.34 5.99
C PRO A 53 -15.02 -1.82 5.64
N PHE A 54 -16.14 -2.42 5.26
CA PHE A 54 -16.15 -3.76 4.71
C PHE A 54 -15.41 -3.75 3.38
N GLY A 55 -14.33 -4.54 3.28
CA GLY A 55 -13.45 -4.52 2.13
C GLY A 55 -12.76 -5.87 1.93
N TYR A 56 -12.26 -6.09 0.72
CA TYR A 56 -11.55 -7.30 0.35
C TYR A 56 -10.39 -6.98 -0.58
N GLU A 57 -9.23 -7.59 -0.33
CA GLU A 57 -8.05 -7.46 -1.17
C GLU A 57 -7.77 -8.78 -1.89
N ALA A 58 -7.93 -8.77 -3.21
CA ALA A 58 -7.60 -9.88 -4.09
C ALA A 58 -6.19 -9.69 -4.66
N LEU A 59 -5.36 -10.74 -4.58
CA LEU A 59 -3.96 -10.71 -5.01
C LEU A 59 -3.67 -11.79 -6.04
N ALA A 60 -2.81 -11.49 -7.01
CA ALA A 60 -2.22 -12.49 -7.89
C ALA A 60 -0.72 -12.24 -8.09
N SER A 61 0.10 -13.19 -7.64
CA SER A 61 1.55 -13.17 -7.91
C SER A 61 1.82 -13.77 -9.28
N ARG A 62 2.25 -12.92 -10.21
CA ARG A 62 2.65 -13.28 -11.58
C ARG A 62 3.82 -12.42 -12.01
N LEU A 63 5.02 -12.98 -11.90
CA LEU A 63 6.25 -12.29 -12.27
C LEU A 63 6.22 -11.89 -13.75
N THR A 64 6.10 -10.60 -14.01
CA THR A 64 5.96 -10.02 -15.35
C THR A 64 7.05 -8.98 -15.55
N ARG A 65 7.98 -9.27 -16.44
CA ARG A 65 8.97 -8.31 -16.92
C ARG A 65 8.31 -7.24 -17.77
N LEU A 66 8.63 -5.96 -17.55
CA LEU A 66 8.06 -4.88 -18.35
C LEU A 66 8.39 -5.02 -19.85
N SER A 67 9.57 -5.56 -20.19
CA SER A 67 9.95 -5.88 -21.57
C SER A 67 9.06 -6.92 -22.25
N ARG A 68 8.30 -7.71 -21.47
CA ARG A 68 7.39 -8.77 -21.95
C ARG A 68 5.94 -8.49 -21.56
N PHE A 69 5.65 -7.25 -21.16
CA PHE A 69 4.31 -6.87 -20.72
C PHE A 69 3.31 -6.99 -21.86
N LYS A 70 2.18 -7.63 -21.59
CA LYS A 70 1.10 -7.79 -22.55
C LYS A 70 -0.18 -7.16 -21.97
N PRO A 71 -0.58 -5.97 -22.45
CA PRO A 71 -1.72 -5.24 -21.87
C PRO A 71 -2.99 -6.07 -21.77
N ALA A 72 -3.33 -6.84 -22.81
CA ALA A 72 -4.53 -7.68 -22.82
C ALA A 72 -4.55 -8.75 -21.70
N GLU A 73 -3.43 -9.43 -21.47
CA GLU A 73 -3.33 -10.48 -20.43
C GLU A 73 -3.45 -9.88 -19.02
N VAL A 74 -2.85 -8.71 -18.80
CA VAL A 74 -2.91 -8.02 -17.50
C VAL A 74 -4.27 -7.38 -17.26
N ASN A 75 -4.90 -6.81 -18.29
CA ASN A 75 -6.26 -6.28 -18.19
C ASN A 75 -7.26 -7.38 -17.81
N ALA A 76 -7.14 -8.58 -18.40
CA ALA A 76 -7.96 -9.73 -18.02
C ALA A 76 -7.72 -10.15 -16.57
N LEU A 77 -6.45 -10.24 -16.15
CA LEU A 77 -6.09 -10.55 -14.76
C LEU A 77 -6.71 -9.54 -13.77
N LEU A 78 -6.59 -8.24 -14.05
CA LEU A 78 -7.15 -7.20 -13.18
C LEU A 78 -8.67 -7.24 -13.15
N ALA A 79 -9.33 -7.56 -14.27
CA ALA A 79 -10.78 -7.75 -14.31
C ALA A 79 -11.22 -8.92 -13.42
N ASP A 80 -10.50 -10.05 -13.45
CA ASP A 80 -10.77 -11.20 -12.57
C ASP A 80 -10.59 -10.85 -11.09
N LEU A 81 -9.51 -10.14 -10.74
CA LEU A 81 -9.25 -9.69 -9.37
C LEU A 81 -10.32 -8.72 -8.88
N LYS A 82 -10.74 -7.77 -9.71
CA LYS A 82 -11.86 -6.86 -9.40
C LYS A 82 -13.16 -7.63 -9.18
N ALA A 83 -13.52 -8.52 -10.09
CA ALA A 83 -14.73 -9.32 -9.96
C ALA A 83 -14.73 -10.14 -8.66
N SER A 84 -13.59 -10.71 -8.29
CA SER A 84 -13.41 -11.43 -7.02
C SER A 84 -13.60 -10.51 -5.81
N ALA A 85 -12.89 -9.38 -5.78
CA ALA A 85 -12.92 -8.44 -4.66
C ALA A 85 -14.30 -7.78 -4.49
N GLU A 86 -14.86 -7.25 -5.57
CA GLU A 86 -16.20 -6.67 -5.56
C GLU A 86 -17.27 -7.70 -5.20
N GLY A 87 -17.15 -8.94 -5.70
CA GLY A 87 -18.09 -10.02 -5.41
C GLY A 87 -18.16 -10.32 -3.92
N PHE A 88 -17.01 -10.40 -3.26
CA PHE A 88 -16.95 -10.58 -1.80
C PHE A 88 -17.53 -9.38 -1.07
N VAL A 89 -17.12 -8.16 -1.41
CA VAL A 89 -17.63 -6.93 -0.77
C VAL A 89 -19.14 -6.81 -0.89
N ARG A 90 -19.71 -7.15 -2.06
CA ARG A 90 -21.16 -7.12 -2.30
C ARG A 90 -21.95 -8.09 -1.41
N SER A 91 -21.32 -9.15 -0.90
CA SER A 91 -21.96 -10.08 0.04
C SER A 91 -22.19 -9.49 1.44
N GLY A 92 -21.42 -8.46 1.81
CA GLY A 92 -21.48 -7.82 3.14
C GLY A 92 -21.81 -6.33 3.13
N ALA A 93 -21.81 -5.67 1.98
CA ALA A 93 -22.12 -4.25 1.84
C ALA A 93 -22.86 -3.93 0.52
N SER A 94 -23.81 -2.99 0.58
CA SER A 94 -24.62 -2.54 -0.57
C SER A 94 -24.24 -1.14 -1.09
N GLY A 95 -23.20 -0.53 -0.52
CA GLY A 95 -22.75 0.81 -0.87
C GLY A 95 -21.98 0.88 -2.19
N ARG A 96 -21.53 2.09 -2.54
CA ARG A 96 -20.55 2.28 -3.62
C ARG A 96 -19.24 1.59 -3.22
N ILE A 97 -18.77 0.70 -4.10
CA ILE A 97 -17.46 0.05 -3.97
C ILE A 97 -16.42 0.93 -4.68
N VAL A 98 -15.24 1.07 -4.09
CA VAL A 98 -14.11 1.81 -4.67
C VAL A 98 -12.95 0.84 -4.79
N CYS A 99 -12.44 0.66 -6.00
CA CYS A 99 -11.30 -0.20 -6.25
C CYS A 99 -9.98 0.58 -6.21
N GLU A 100 -9.03 0.08 -5.43
CA GLU A 100 -7.64 0.53 -5.39
C GLU A 100 -6.77 -0.55 -6.03
N ILE A 101 -6.05 -0.20 -7.10
CA ILE A 101 -5.16 -1.13 -7.80
C ILE A 101 -3.72 -0.81 -7.43
N THR A 102 -2.95 -1.83 -7.05
CA THR A 102 -1.51 -1.69 -6.76
C THR A 102 -0.72 -2.75 -7.49
N ALA A 103 0.34 -2.34 -8.20
CA ALA A 103 1.36 -3.25 -8.71
C ALA A 103 2.55 -3.25 -7.75
N PHE A 104 2.97 -4.42 -7.31
CA PHE A 104 4.20 -4.57 -6.54
C PHE A 104 5.36 -4.81 -7.49
N MET A 105 6.30 -3.87 -7.53
CA MET A 105 7.31 -3.77 -8.58
C MET A 105 8.71 -3.67 -8.00
N ARG A 106 9.70 -4.11 -8.75
CA ARG A 106 11.12 -4.01 -8.40
C ARG A 106 12.01 -4.00 -9.63
N TYR A 107 13.27 -3.61 -9.46
CA TYR A 107 14.28 -3.95 -10.45
C TYR A 107 14.62 -5.45 -10.37
N ALA A 108 14.85 -6.08 -11.52
CA ALA A 108 15.22 -7.49 -11.61
C ALA A 108 16.45 -7.78 -10.74
N GLY A 109 16.38 -8.83 -9.93
CA GLY A 109 17.44 -9.22 -9.00
C GLY A 109 17.38 -8.55 -7.62
N GLN A 110 16.50 -7.56 -7.39
CA GLN A 110 16.27 -7.03 -6.04
C GLN A 110 15.48 -8.00 -5.16
N GLY A 111 15.80 -8.02 -3.85
CA GLY A 111 15.15 -8.89 -2.87
C GLY A 111 13.80 -8.40 -2.36
N TRP A 112 13.44 -7.15 -2.63
CA TRP A 112 12.21 -6.50 -2.16
C TRP A 112 11.47 -5.79 -3.30
N GLU A 113 10.18 -5.59 -3.11
CA GLU A 113 9.28 -4.88 -4.02
C GLU A 113 8.68 -3.65 -3.34
N ILE A 114 8.34 -2.65 -4.14
CA ILE A 114 7.63 -1.46 -3.69
C ILE A 114 6.21 -1.45 -4.26
N PRO A 115 5.23 -0.93 -3.49
CA PRO A 115 3.89 -0.72 -4.00
C PRO A 115 3.88 0.47 -4.96
N VAL A 116 3.32 0.26 -6.16
CA VAL A 116 3.08 1.28 -7.18
C VAL A 116 1.56 1.39 -7.37
N PRO A 117 0.91 2.43 -6.81
CA PRO A 117 -0.52 2.66 -6.99
C PRO A 117 -0.84 2.97 -8.45
N LEU A 118 -1.95 2.44 -8.94
CA LEU A 118 -2.38 2.59 -10.33
C LEU A 118 -3.77 3.21 -10.41
N VAL A 119 -4.00 3.95 -11.49
CA VAL A 119 -5.35 4.40 -11.83
C VAL A 119 -6.18 3.21 -12.33
N ASP A 120 -7.47 3.21 -12.00
CA ASP A 120 -8.40 2.18 -12.46
C ASP A 120 -8.80 2.42 -13.93
N GLU A 121 -7.86 2.18 -14.83
CA GLU A 121 -8.05 2.30 -16.27
C GLU A 121 -7.37 1.12 -16.99
N PRO A 122 -7.94 0.62 -18.10
CA PRO A 122 -7.30 -0.43 -18.89
C PRO A 122 -5.95 0.02 -19.45
N PHE A 123 -4.97 -0.89 -19.44
CA PHE A 123 -3.68 -0.67 -20.08
C PHE A 123 -3.80 -0.66 -21.60
N GLY A 124 -3.22 0.36 -22.23
CA GLY A 124 -3.09 0.51 -23.68
C GLY A 124 -1.66 0.25 -24.19
N GLU A 125 -1.35 0.72 -25.40
CA GLU A 125 -0.01 0.56 -26.01
C GLU A 125 1.09 1.30 -25.23
N ASP A 126 0.74 2.36 -24.50
CA ASP A 126 1.64 3.17 -23.69
C ASP A 126 1.89 2.61 -22.28
N ALA A 127 1.31 1.45 -21.95
CA ALA A 127 1.32 0.88 -20.61
C ALA A 127 2.73 0.70 -20.03
N VAL A 128 3.68 0.23 -20.84
CA VAL A 128 5.07 0.01 -20.39
C VAL A 128 5.73 1.34 -19.99
N ALA A 129 5.55 2.39 -20.79
CA ALA A 129 6.10 3.71 -20.50
C ALA A 129 5.49 4.30 -19.23
N LYS A 130 4.16 4.21 -19.08
CA LYS A 130 3.44 4.67 -17.88
C LYS A 130 3.87 3.91 -16.62
N LEU A 131 3.93 2.59 -16.67
CA LEU A 131 4.33 1.76 -15.53
C LEU A 131 5.78 2.03 -15.10
N LYS A 132 6.66 2.26 -16.07
CA LYS A 132 8.04 2.64 -15.80
C LYS A 132 8.10 3.98 -15.04
N ASP A 133 7.42 5.01 -15.54
CA ASP A 133 7.40 6.34 -14.91
C ASP A 133 6.80 6.31 -13.50
N LEU A 134 5.70 5.59 -13.31
CA LEU A 134 5.06 5.39 -12.00
C LEU A 134 5.98 4.64 -11.03
N PHE A 135 6.68 3.62 -11.52
CA PHE A 135 7.64 2.87 -10.72
C PHE A 135 8.82 3.75 -10.31
N GLU A 136 9.44 4.47 -11.25
CA GLU A 136 10.59 5.34 -10.96
C GLU A 136 10.22 6.44 -9.96
N THR A 137 9.05 7.07 -10.12
CA THR A 137 8.50 8.05 -9.18
C THR A 137 8.30 7.43 -7.79
N SER A 138 7.70 6.24 -7.73
CA SER A 138 7.47 5.53 -6.46
C SER A 138 8.79 5.10 -5.81
N TYR A 139 9.76 4.64 -6.60
CA TYR A 139 11.08 4.22 -6.15
C TYR A 139 11.87 5.37 -5.55
N GLN A 140 11.85 6.54 -6.20
CA GLN A 140 12.43 7.77 -5.65
C GLN A 140 11.78 8.16 -4.32
N ARG A 141 10.45 8.04 -4.20
CA ARG A 141 9.74 8.32 -2.95
C ARG A 141 10.11 7.34 -1.83
N PHE A 142 10.26 6.06 -2.14
CA PHE A 142 10.59 5.02 -1.16
C PHE A 142 12.05 5.09 -0.69
N PHE A 143 13.00 5.37 -1.59
CA PHE A 143 14.44 5.30 -1.29
C PHE A 143 15.18 6.63 -1.32
N GLY A 144 14.50 7.72 -1.68
CA GLY A 144 15.06 9.08 -1.71
C GLY A 144 16.08 9.32 -2.84
N ARG A 145 16.25 8.39 -3.78
CA ARG A 145 17.18 8.49 -4.91
C ARG A 145 16.62 7.79 -6.15
N ALA A 146 16.83 8.41 -7.31
CA ALA A 146 16.75 7.71 -8.58
C ALA A 146 17.98 6.78 -8.72
N ILE A 147 17.85 5.65 -9.41
CA ILE A 147 19.03 4.89 -9.81
C ILE A 147 19.62 5.60 -11.03
N GLU A 148 20.60 6.47 -10.80
CA GLU A 148 21.35 7.15 -11.85
C GLU A 148 22.50 6.27 -12.35
N GLY A 149 22.74 6.24 -13.67
CA GLY A 149 23.92 5.60 -14.27
C GLY A 149 23.79 4.10 -14.58
N LEU A 150 22.61 3.50 -14.44
CA LEU A 150 22.32 2.13 -14.90
C LEU A 150 21.18 2.15 -15.93
N ASP A 151 21.51 2.52 -17.16
CA ASP A 151 20.59 2.39 -18.28
C ASP A 151 20.24 0.92 -18.53
N GLY A 152 18.96 0.64 -18.78
CA GLY A 152 18.50 -0.69 -19.20
C GLY A 152 18.28 -1.71 -18.07
N LEU A 153 18.17 -1.28 -16.81
CA LEU A 153 17.71 -2.18 -15.75
C LEU A 153 16.29 -2.68 -16.03
N GLU A 154 16.12 -3.99 -16.06
CA GLU A 154 14.82 -4.62 -16.24
C GLU A 154 13.96 -4.39 -15.00
N ILE A 155 12.73 -3.91 -15.21
CA ILE A 155 11.72 -3.75 -14.15
C ILE A 155 10.76 -4.93 -14.23
N GLU A 156 10.43 -5.50 -13.07
CA GLU A 156 9.56 -6.64 -12.94
C GLU A 156 8.39 -6.31 -12.00
N ILE A 157 7.19 -6.70 -12.39
CA ILE A 157 5.99 -6.71 -11.55
C ILE A 157 5.91 -8.09 -10.95
N VAL A 158 5.82 -8.19 -9.63
CA VAL A 158 5.79 -9.47 -8.91
C VAL A 158 4.35 -9.86 -8.58
N THR A 159 3.58 -8.91 -8.08
CA THR A 159 2.20 -9.13 -7.60
C THR A 159 1.29 -7.99 -8.03
N TRP A 160 0.06 -8.35 -8.41
CA TRP A 160 -1.04 -7.41 -8.61
C TRP A 160 -2.00 -7.50 -7.43
N SER A 161 -2.42 -6.35 -6.92
CA SER A 161 -3.45 -6.23 -5.89
C SER A 161 -4.61 -5.40 -6.40
N VAL A 162 -5.83 -5.87 -6.11
CA VAL A 162 -7.05 -5.09 -6.21
C VAL A 162 -7.74 -5.15 -4.86
N LYS A 163 -7.88 -3.98 -4.22
CA LYS A 163 -8.64 -3.82 -2.99
C LYS A 163 -9.97 -3.15 -3.31
N ALA A 164 -11.07 -3.74 -2.86
CA ALA A 164 -12.44 -3.25 -3.02
C ALA A 164 -13.07 -2.95 -1.65
#